data_AF-A0A6G3SJ05-F1
#
_entry.id   AF-A0A6G3SJ05-F1
#
_cell.length_a   1.000
_cell.length_b   1.000
_cell.length_c   1.000
_cell.angle_alpha   90.00
_cell.angle_beta   90.00
_cell.angle_gamma   90.00
#
_symmetry.space_group_name_H-M   'P 1'
#
loop_
_entity.id
_entity.type
_entity.pdbx_description
1 polymer ?
#
loop_
_entity_poly.entity_id
_entity_poly.type
_entity_poly.pdbx_seq_one_letter_code
_entity_poly.pdbx_strand_id
1 'polypeptide(L)'
;DALRAARSGLALHGLRADLLVASRVLPRHSPDPWFAALAAQQEKCLDHWRQDVAPDLPVREAAHLGRDPQGPDDLAALEIPAPDDRTPGRADDPWWTEEDPDAEDGTLTLTWCLPLPGAAKADLRLVRRGDELLLTVGPFHRIVRIASALRRCTVSGAALADGVLRVRFTPDPALWPRTS
;
A
#
# COMPACT_ATOMS: atom_id res chain seq x y z
N ASP A 1 -13.23 -3.56 -1.03
CA ASP A 1 -12.24 -4.60 -1.43
C ASP A 1 -11.34 -4.22 -2.59
N ALA A 2 -11.87 -3.86 -3.77
CA ALA A 2 -11.03 -3.53 -4.94
C ALA A 2 -10.00 -2.41 -4.70
N LEU A 3 -10.40 -1.30 -4.07
CA LEU A 3 -9.50 -0.19 -3.74
C LEU A 3 -8.33 -0.64 -2.85
N ARG A 4 -8.64 -1.41 -1.80
CA ARG A 4 -7.67 -1.97 -0.86
C ARG A 4 -6.65 -2.86 -1.60
N ALA A 5 -7.13 -3.78 -2.43
CA ALA A 5 -6.29 -4.65 -3.25
C ALA A 5 -5.37 -3.84 -4.19
N ALA A 6 -5.92 -2.84 -4.90
CA ALA A 6 -5.15 -1.97 -5.78
C ALA A 6 -4.03 -1.24 -5.02
N ARG A 7 -4.32 -0.67 -3.84
CA ARG A 7 -3.32 0.01 -3.01
C ARG A 7 -2.19 -0.92 -2.58
N SER A 8 -2.53 -2.11 -2.08
CA SER A 8 -1.51 -3.08 -1.65
C SER A 8 -0.68 -3.60 -2.83
N GLY A 9 -1.29 -3.79 -4.00
CA GLY A 9 -0.58 -4.18 -5.23
C GLY A 9 0.38 -3.08 -5.71
N LEU A 10 -0.07 -1.83 -5.77
CA LEU A 10 0.78 -0.69 -6.12
C LEU A 10 1.99 -0.60 -5.16
N ALA A 11 1.74 -0.65 -3.85
CA ALA A 11 2.79 -0.59 -2.85
C ALA A 11 3.76 -1.77 -2.95
N LEU A 12 3.25 -2.99 -3.16
CA LEU A 12 4.07 -4.18 -3.40
C LEU A 12 5.02 -3.95 -4.58
N HIS A 13 4.60 -3.26 -5.63
CA HIS A 13 5.43 -2.97 -6.79
C HIS A 13 6.23 -1.66 -6.71
N GLY A 14 6.23 -0.97 -5.56
CA GLY A 14 6.98 0.27 -5.35
C GLY A 14 6.33 1.51 -5.98
N LEU A 15 5.04 1.44 -6.28
CA LEU A 15 4.24 2.55 -6.75
C LEU A 15 3.44 3.13 -5.58
N ARG A 16 3.62 4.42 -5.33
CA ARG A 16 2.84 5.14 -4.32
C ARG A 16 1.61 5.72 -4.98
N ALA A 17 0.45 5.52 -4.34
CA ALA A 17 -0.74 6.27 -4.69
C ALA A 17 -0.72 7.58 -3.90
N ASP A 18 -1.05 8.68 -4.56
CA ASP A 18 -0.95 10.02 -3.97
C ASP A 18 -2.30 10.74 -3.89
N LEU A 19 -3.26 10.28 -4.67
CA LEU A 19 -4.60 10.84 -4.75
C LEU A 19 -5.58 9.70 -5.08
N LEU A 20 -6.72 9.70 -4.41
CA LEU A 20 -7.86 8.90 -4.81
C LEU A 20 -8.88 9.81 -5.51
N VAL A 21 -9.23 9.47 -6.73
CA VAL A 21 -10.30 10.17 -7.47
C VAL A 21 -11.56 9.32 -7.43
N ALA A 22 -12.58 9.80 -6.72
CA ALA A 22 -13.92 9.26 -6.79
C ALA A 22 -14.61 9.83 -8.04
N SER A 23 -14.66 9.05 -9.11
CA SER A 23 -15.32 9.45 -10.35
C SER A 23 -16.84 9.38 -10.26
N ARG A 24 -17.54 10.25 -11.00
CA ARG A 24 -18.99 10.19 -11.18
C ARG A 24 -19.76 10.33 -9.87
N VAL A 25 -19.30 11.23 -9.00
CA VAL A 25 -20.02 11.56 -7.76
C VAL A 25 -21.28 12.33 -8.10
N LEU A 26 -22.41 11.86 -7.58
CA LEU A 26 -23.71 12.46 -7.77
C LEU A 26 -23.89 13.67 -6.84
N PRO A 27 -24.66 14.69 -7.27
CA PRO A 27 -25.16 15.74 -6.39
C PRO A 27 -25.76 15.18 -5.10
N ARG A 28 -25.40 15.77 -3.95
CA ARG A 28 -25.86 15.28 -2.62
C ARG A 28 -27.34 15.54 -2.34
N HIS A 29 -27.93 16.52 -3.01
CA HIS A 29 -29.30 16.95 -2.77
C HIS A 29 -30.14 16.76 -4.02
N SER A 30 -31.20 15.96 -3.89
CA SER A 30 -32.22 15.80 -4.91
C SER A 30 -33.58 15.61 -4.25
N PRO A 31 -34.66 16.21 -4.80
CA PRO A 31 -36.03 15.93 -4.34
C PRO A 31 -36.52 14.54 -4.77
N ASP A 32 -35.83 13.87 -5.71
CA ASP A 32 -36.12 12.50 -6.11
C ASP A 32 -35.58 11.52 -5.05
N PRO A 33 -36.46 10.73 -4.38
CA PRO A 33 -36.04 9.79 -3.35
C PRO A 33 -35.08 8.70 -3.83
N TRP A 34 -35.22 8.23 -5.08
CA TRP A 34 -34.34 7.21 -5.65
C TRP A 34 -32.93 7.78 -5.85
N PHE A 35 -32.84 9.01 -6.38
CA PHE A 35 -31.57 9.69 -6.56
C PHE A 35 -30.91 10.02 -5.22
N ALA A 36 -31.68 10.52 -4.26
CA ALA A 36 -31.19 10.82 -2.92
C ALA A 36 -30.60 9.58 -2.22
N ALA A 37 -31.24 8.42 -2.37
CA ALA A 37 -30.73 7.16 -1.83
C ALA A 37 -29.39 6.75 -2.46
N LEU A 38 -29.22 6.93 -3.77
CA LEU A 38 -27.97 6.61 -4.46
C LEU A 38 -26.83 7.57 -4.07
N ALA A 39 -27.12 8.86 -3.95
CA ALA A 39 -26.16 9.86 -3.47
C ALA A 39 -25.73 9.58 -2.02
N ALA A 40 -26.67 9.23 -1.13
CA ALA A 40 -26.37 8.85 0.25
C ALA A 40 -25.49 7.58 0.33
N GLN A 41 -25.72 6.60 -0.56
CA GLN A 41 -24.87 5.41 -0.66
C GLN A 41 -23.45 5.77 -1.11
N GLN A 42 -23.28 6.67 -2.07
CA GLN A 42 -21.96 7.17 -2.48
C GLN A 42 -21.27 7.90 -1.34
N GLU A 43 -21.97 8.78 -0.63
CA GLU A 43 -21.43 9.50 0.53
C GLU A 43 -20.92 8.54 1.61
N LYS A 44 -21.72 7.52 1.97
CA LYS A 44 -21.28 6.48 2.91
C LYS A 44 -20.03 5.73 2.43
N CYS A 45 -19.93 5.42 1.14
CA CYS A 45 -18.72 4.80 0.59
C CYS A 45 -17.51 5.72 0.66
N LEU A 46 -17.68 7.01 0.36
CA LEU A 46 -16.61 8.01 0.42
C LEU A 46 -16.13 8.24 1.85
N ASP A 47 -17.04 8.27 2.82
CA ASP A 47 -16.69 8.40 4.23
C ASP A 47 -15.92 7.18 4.74
N HIS A 48 -16.35 5.97 4.37
CA HIS A 48 -15.58 4.76 4.65
C HIS A 48 -14.18 4.80 4.02
N TRP A 49 -14.03 5.37 2.82
CA TRP A 49 -12.71 5.51 2.19
C TRP A 49 -11.81 6.46 2.98
N ARG A 50 -12.34 7.61 3.39
CA ARG A 50 -11.61 8.64 4.16
C ARG A 50 -11.23 8.18 5.56
N GLN A 51 -12.08 7.37 6.20
CA GLN A 51 -11.88 6.98 7.59
C GLN A 51 -11.07 5.69 7.71
N ASP A 52 -11.39 4.68 6.89
CA ASP A 52 -10.92 3.31 7.15
C ASP A 52 -10.02 2.77 6.04
N VAL A 53 -10.31 3.08 4.77
CA VAL A 53 -9.62 2.41 3.65
C VAL A 53 -8.35 3.13 3.26
N ALA A 54 -8.33 4.46 3.26
CA ALA A 54 -7.19 5.28 2.83
C ALA A 54 -7.16 6.64 3.56
N PRO A 55 -7.08 6.64 4.91
CA PRO A 55 -7.05 7.88 5.69
C PRO A 55 -5.82 8.74 5.41
N ASP A 56 -4.77 8.15 4.85
CA ASP A 56 -3.52 8.80 4.46
C ASP A 56 -3.56 9.44 3.06
N LEU A 57 -4.63 9.21 2.27
CA LEU A 57 -4.74 9.74 0.91
C LEU A 57 -5.84 10.80 0.79
N PRO A 58 -5.57 11.94 0.12
CA PRO A 58 -6.64 12.85 -0.24
C PRO A 58 -7.63 12.14 -1.18
N VAL A 59 -8.92 12.39 -0.96
CA VAL A 59 -10.00 11.92 -1.83
C VAL A 59 -10.58 13.12 -2.57
N ARG A 60 -10.41 13.17 -3.90
CA ARG A 60 -11.02 14.17 -4.78
C ARG A 60 -12.27 13.59 -5.43
N GLU A 61 -13.37 14.30 -5.30
CA GLU A 61 -14.62 13.96 -5.97
C GLU A 61 -14.65 14.59 -7.37
N ALA A 62 -14.84 13.76 -8.39
CA ALA A 62 -15.12 14.19 -9.75
C ALA A 62 -16.63 14.09 -9.96
N ALA A 63 -17.30 15.22 -10.12
CA ALA A 63 -18.75 15.26 -10.28
C ALA A 63 -19.20 14.50 -11.54
N HIS A 64 -20.37 13.88 -11.47
CA HIS A 64 -21.05 13.37 -12.65
C HIS A 64 -21.62 14.54 -13.48
N LEU A 65 -21.13 14.75 -14.71
CA LEU A 65 -21.53 15.89 -15.56
C LEU A 65 -22.94 15.78 -16.16
N GLY A 66 -23.62 14.66 -15.94
CA GLY A 66 -24.94 14.33 -16.50
C GLY A 66 -24.89 13.80 -17.93
N ARG A 67 -23.69 13.74 -18.51
CA ARG A 67 -23.35 13.21 -19.84
C ARG A 67 -21.89 12.75 -19.81
N ASP A 68 -21.48 12.04 -20.85
CA ASP A 68 -20.06 11.71 -21.03
C ASP A 68 -19.25 12.97 -21.38
N PRO A 69 -18.03 13.16 -20.83
CA PRO A 69 -17.16 14.26 -21.23
C PRO A 69 -16.80 14.20 -22.72
N GLN A 70 -17.00 15.30 -23.45
CA GLN A 70 -16.82 15.35 -24.91
C GLN A 70 -15.62 16.20 -25.36
N GLY A 71 -14.99 16.95 -24.46
CA GLY A 71 -13.88 17.82 -24.80
C GLY A 71 -13.19 18.46 -23.59
N PRO A 72 -12.21 19.35 -23.84
CA PRO A 72 -11.41 19.98 -22.79
C PRO A 72 -12.22 20.73 -21.74
N ASP A 73 -13.31 21.40 -22.13
CA ASP A 73 -14.17 22.15 -21.20
C ASP A 73 -14.87 21.23 -20.20
N ASP A 74 -15.33 20.06 -20.66
CA ASP A 74 -15.93 19.05 -19.78
C ASP A 74 -14.87 18.46 -18.82
N LEU A 75 -13.64 18.26 -19.29
CA LEU A 75 -12.54 17.78 -18.44
C LEU A 75 -12.16 18.83 -17.39
N ALA A 76 -12.14 20.11 -17.75
CA ALA A 76 -11.89 21.21 -16.82
C ALA A 76 -12.98 21.28 -15.72
N ALA A 77 -14.24 21.02 -16.08
CA ALA A 77 -15.37 21.00 -15.15
C ALA A 77 -15.31 19.85 -14.11
N LEU A 78 -14.46 18.83 -14.30
CA LEU A 78 -14.24 17.78 -13.31
C LEU A 78 -13.34 18.23 -12.15
N GLU A 79 -12.63 19.35 -12.29
CA GLU A 79 -11.80 19.97 -11.26
C GLU A 79 -10.81 18.99 -10.58
N ILE A 80 -10.20 18.10 -11.38
CA ILE A 80 -9.16 17.19 -10.90
C ILE A 80 -7.83 17.93 -10.88
N PRO A 81 -7.09 17.92 -9.74
CA PRO A 81 -5.81 18.59 -9.66
C PRO A 81 -4.81 17.94 -10.62
N ALA A 82 -3.93 18.76 -11.20
CA ALA A 82 -2.79 18.25 -11.93
C ALA A 82 -1.85 17.47 -10.98
N PRO A 83 -1.03 16.53 -11.51
CA PRO A 83 0.08 15.98 -10.75
C PRO A 83 0.96 17.09 -10.17
N ASP A 84 1.50 16.89 -8.97
CA ASP A 84 2.42 17.83 -8.37
C ASP A 84 3.85 17.68 -8.93
N ASP A 85 4.83 18.28 -8.25
CA ASP A 85 6.22 18.35 -8.67
C ASP A 85 7.05 17.10 -8.32
N ARG A 86 6.42 16.07 -7.72
CA ARG A 86 7.12 14.84 -7.38
C ARG A 86 7.54 14.08 -8.63
N THR A 87 8.74 13.52 -8.59
CA THR A 87 9.25 12.68 -9.67
C THR A 87 8.36 11.45 -9.85
N PRO A 88 7.71 11.28 -11.02
CA PRO A 88 6.91 10.11 -11.28
C PRO A 88 7.82 8.90 -11.44
N GLY A 89 7.36 7.74 -10.98
CA GLY A 89 8.06 6.49 -11.20
C GLY A 89 7.94 5.55 -10.02
N ARG A 90 8.61 4.42 -10.18
CA ARG A 90 8.68 3.37 -9.18
C ARG A 90 9.83 3.65 -8.22
N ALA A 91 9.59 3.54 -6.92
CA ALA A 91 10.67 3.49 -5.94
C ALA A 91 11.51 2.23 -6.17
N ASP A 92 12.82 2.37 -6.27
CA ASP A 92 13.74 1.25 -6.51
C ASP A 92 13.59 0.19 -5.42
N ASP A 93 13.75 0.63 -4.17
CA ASP A 93 13.62 -0.17 -2.94
C ASP A 93 12.54 0.44 -2.03
N PRO A 94 11.26 0.04 -2.16
CA PRO A 94 10.18 0.54 -1.31
C PRO A 94 10.17 -0.07 0.10
N TRP A 95 11.33 -0.47 0.63
CA TRP A 95 11.49 -1.09 1.94
C TRP A 95 12.68 -0.49 2.68
N TRP A 96 12.72 -0.73 3.99
CA TRP A 96 13.88 -0.42 4.83
C TRP A 96 14.22 -1.60 5.73
N THR A 97 15.35 -1.52 6.43
CA THR A 97 15.75 -2.50 7.45
C THR A 97 15.99 -1.77 8.76
N GLU A 98 15.38 -2.26 9.82
CA GLU A 98 15.58 -1.81 11.19
C GLU A 98 16.54 -2.78 11.89
N GLU A 99 17.47 -2.26 12.68
CA GLU A 99 18.36 -3.05 13.53
C GLU A 99 17.88 -2.96 14.97
N ASP A 100 17.75 -4.10 15.63
CA ASP A 100 17.46 -4.20 17.06
C ASP A 100 18.68 -4.82 17.76
N PRO A 101 19.54 -3.99 18.39
CA PRO A 101 20.75 -4.44 19.06
C PRO A 101 20.49 -5.06 20.44
N ASP A 102 19.30 -4.88 21.02
CA ASP A 102 18.98 -5.18 22.43
C ASP A 102 18.01 -6.36 22.60
N ALA A 103 18.05 -7.36 21.69
CA ALA A 103 17.36 -8.62 21.96
C ALA A 103 17.90 -9.19 23.28
N GLU A 104 17.02 -9.69 24.18
CA GLU A 104 17.36 -10.10 25.56
C GLU A 104 18.57 -11.06 25.66
N ASP A 105 18.89 -11.79 24.60
CA ASP A 105 20.01 -12.73 24.49
C ASP A 105 21.29 -12.13 23.85
N GLY A 106 21.36 -10.81 23.63
CA GLY A 106 22.48 -10.12 22.97
C GLY A 106 22.66 -10.44 21.48
N THR A 107 21.64 -11.05 20.86
CA THR A 107 21.66 -11.44 19.45
C THR A 107 21.11 -10.32 18.57
N LEU A 108 21.95 -9.76 17.69
CA LEU A 108 21.52 -8.78 16.69
C LEU A 108 20.31 -9.30 15.91
N THR A 109 19.21 -8.54 15.90
CA THR A 109 18.02 -8.88 15.11
C THR A 109 17.81 -7.82 14.03
N LEU A 110 17.55 -8.26 12.80
CA LEU A 110 17.28 -7.36 11.67
C LEU A 110 15.83 -7.51 11.25
N THR A 111 15.10 -6.41 11.09
CA THR A 111 13.71 -6.42 10.63
C THR A 111 13.60 -5.73 9.29
N TRP A 112 13.26 -6.48 8.25
CA TRP A 112 12.97 -5.95 6.92
C TRP A 112 11.51 -5.51 6.85
N CYS A 113 11.27 -4.26 6.46
CA CYS A 113 9.97 -3.61 6.54
C CYS A 113 9.49 -3.16 5.15
N LEU A 114 8.25 -3.54 4.77
CA LEU A 114 7.60 -3.14 3.53
C LEU A 114 6.20 -2.56 3.80
N PRO A 115 5.90 -1.31 3.40
CA PRO A 115 4.54 -0.78 3.42
C PRO A 115 3.65 -1.58 2.46
N LEU A 116 2.56 -2.10 3.00
CA LEU A 116 1.49 -2.76 2.28
C LEU A 116 0.13 -2.21 2.77
N PRO A 117 -0.15 -0.91 2.54
CA PRO A 117 -1.39 -0.29 3.00
C PRO A 117 -2.59 -1.07 2.48
N GLY A 118 -3.50 -1.41 3.39
CA GLY A 118 -4.69 -2.17 3.09
C GLY A 118 -4.52 -3.70 3.06
N ALA A 119 -3.30 -4.24 3.12
CA ALA A 119 -3.13 -5.69 3.08
C ALA A 119 -3.80 -6.36 4.29
N ALA A 120 -4.41 -7.53 4.06
CA ALA A 120 -4.93 -8.38 5.12
C ALA A 120 -3.99 -9.57 5.32
N LYS A 121 -3.81 -10.00 6.57
CA LYS A 121 -2.94 -11.14 6.91
C LYS A 121 -3.34 -12.43 6.17
N ALA A 122 -4.64 -12.63 5.95
CA ALA A 122 -5.17 -13.80 5.23
C ALA A 122 -4.73 -13.85 3.75
N ASP A 123 -4.44 -12.69 3.15
CA ASP A 123 -4.06 -12.57 1.74
C ASP A 123 -2.53 -12.53 1.56
N LEU A 124 -1.77 -12.56 2.65
CA LEU A 124 -0.32 -12.44 2.64
C LEU A 124 0.34 -13.83 2.62
N ARG A 125 1.26 -14.05 1.68
CA ARG A 125 2.21 -15.17 1.74
C ARG A 125 3.63 -14.66 1.56
N LEU A 126 4.54 -15.27 2.31
CA LEU A 126 5.97 -14.99 2.28
C LEU A 126 6.70 -16.32 2.17
N VAL A 127 7.54 -16.46 1.15
CA VAL A 127 8.43 -17.61 1.00
C VAL A 127 9.85 -17.12 0.83
N ARG A 128 10.76 -17.69 1.61
CA ARG A 128 12.20 -17.46 1.49
C ARG A 128 12.80 -18.49 0.53
N ARG A 129 13.55 -18.04 -0.50
CA ARG A 129 14.30 -18.93 -1.40
C ARG A 129 15.68 -18.36 -1.69
N GLY A 130 16.74 -18.99 -1.18
CA GLY A 130 18.11 -18.51 -1.38
C GLY A 130 18.26 -17.08 -0.87
N ASP A 131 18.61 -16.13 -1.76
CA ASP A 131 18.76 -14.69 -1.50
C ASP A 131 17.51 -13.86 -1.83
N GLU A 132 16.35 -14.50 -1.95
CA GLU A 132 15.11 -13.86 -2.39
C GLU A 132 13.95 -14.07 -1.40
N LEU A 133 13.09 -13.07 -1.33
CA LEU A 133 11.76 -13.16 -0.73
C LEU A 133 10.71 -13.14 -1.84
N LEU A 134 9.91 -14.20 -1.90
CA LEU A 134 8.74 -14.28 -2.75
C LEU A 134 7.55 -13.81 -1.92
N LEU A 135 7.02 -12.64 -2.28
CA LEU A 135 5.89 -12.01 -1.64
C LEU A 135 4.63 -12.25 -2.46
N THR A 136 3.54 -12.60 -1.80
CA THR A 136 2.20 -12.64 -2.39
C THR A 136 1.28 -11.78 -1.54
N VAL A 137 0.51 -10.90 -2.18
CA VAL A 137 -0.50 -10.05 -1.55
C VAL A 137 -1.76 -10.11 -2.40
N GLY A 138 -2.74 -10.92 -1.99
CA GLY A 138 -3.93 -11.20 -2.80
C GLY A 138 -3.53 -11.76 -4.17
N PRO A 139 -3.91 -11.12 -5.29
CA PRO A 139 -3.55 -11.57 -6.65
C PRO A 139 -2.14 -11.15 -7.09
N PHE A 140 -1.45 -10.31 -6.32
CA PHE A 140 -0.16 -9.72 -6.70
C PHE A 140 1.01 -10.52 -6.15
N HIS A 141 2.10 -10.57 -6.92
CA HIS A 141 3.31 -11.29 -6.54
C HIS A 141 4.57 -10.49 -6.91
N ARG A 142 5.55 -10.50 -6.02
CA ARG A 142 6.86 -9.86 -6.27
C ARG A 142 7.98 -10.69 -5.66
N ILE A 143 9.04 -10.87 -6.44
CA ILE A 143 10.31 -11.39 -5.95
C ILE A 143 11.19 -10.20 -5.57
N VAL A 144 11.68 -10.20 -4.34
CA VAL A 144 12.61 -9.20 -3.82
C VAL A 144 13.94 -9.84 -3.50
N ARG A 145 15.02 -9.33 -4.09
CA ARG A 145 16.37 -9.67 -3.67
C ARG A 145 16.70 -8.95 -2.39
N ILE A 146 17.21 -9.68 -1.41
CA ILE A 146 17.58 -9.08 -0.13
C ILE A 146 19.02 -8.57 -0.12
N ALA A 147 19.26 -7.56 0.73
CA ALA A 147 20.58 -7.01 0.98
C ALA A 147 21.54 -8.06 1.55
N SER A 148 22.85 -7.86 1.33
CA SER A 148 23.91 -8.82 1.72
C SER A 148 23.88 -9.20 3.20
N ALA A 149 23.56 -8.26 4.09
CA ALA A 149 23.42 -8.52 5.52
C ALA A 149 22.36 -9.62 5.78
N LEU A 150 21.18 -9.50 5.20
CA LEU A 150 20.07 -10.44 5.41
C LEU A 150 20.32 -11.83 4.79
N ARG A 151 21.29 -11.98 3.86
CA ARG A 151 21.60 -13.28 3.21
C ARG A 151 22.26 -14.26 4.15
N ARG A 152 22.93 -13.74 5.17
CA ARG A 152 23.57 -14.52 6.23
C ARG A 152 22.66 -14.66 7.46
N CYS A 153 21.37 -14.37 7.30
CA CYS A 153 20.35 -14.54 8.33
C CYS A 153 19.31 -15.58 7.94
N THR A 154 18.64 -16.14 8.94
CA THR A 154 17.44 -16.96 8.78
C THR A 154 16.19 -16.14 9.12
N VAL A 155 15.07 -16.42 8.46
CA VAL A 155 13.78 -15.78 8.79
C VAL A 155 13.28 -16.39 10.10
N SER A 156 13.17 -15.57 11.15
CA SER A 156 12.69 -15.99 12.47
C SER A 156 11.23 -15.59 12.73
N GLY A 157 10.64 -14.77 11.87
CA GLY A 157 9.21 -14.47 11.92
C GLY A 157 8.75 -13.46 10.88
N ALA A 158 7.44 -13.34 10.70
CA ALA A 158 6.84 -12.28 9.92
C ALA A 158 5.52 -11.83 10.54
N ALA A 159 5.26 -10.52 10.53
CA ALA A 159 4.05 -9.92 11.05
C ALA A 159 3.59 -8.78 10.15
N LEU A 160 2.27 -8.56 10.08
CA LEU A 160 1.67 -7.41 9.41
C LEU A 160 0.97 -6.59 10.48
N ALA A 161 1.42 -5.35 10.69
CA ALA A 161 0.85 -4.43 11.66
C ALA A 161 0.91 -3.01 11.09
N ASP A 162 -0.17 -2.25 11.28
CA ASP A 162 -0.30 -0.85 10.84
C ASP A 162 0.05 -0.64 9.36
N GLY A 163 -0.37 -1.59 8.51
CA GLY A 163 -0.09 -1.55 7.08
C GLY A 163 1.37 -1.81 6.69
N VAL A 164 2.21 -2.33 7.59
CA VAL A 164 3.62 -2.65 7.32
C VAL A 164 3.89 -4.13 7.57
N LEU A 165 4.37 -4.83 6.54
CA LEU A 165 4.94 -6.17 6.67
C LEU A 165 6.33 -6.06 7.27
N ARG A 166 6.52 -6.68 8.43
CA ARG A 166 7.81 -6.81 9.13
C ARG A 166 8.27 -8.26 9.07
N VAL A 167 9.42 -8.50 8.47
CA VAL A 167 10.06 -9.82 8.41
C VAL A 167 11.31 -9.79 9.28
N ARG A 168 11.29 -10.57 10.35
CA ARG A 168 12.40 -10.68 11.29
C ARG A 168 13.43 -11.68 10.77
N PHE A 169 14.69 -11.27 10.83
CA PHE A 169 15.85 -12.03 10.47
C PHE A 169 16.79 -12.14 11.66
N THR A 170 17.26 -13.36 11.92
CA THR A 170 18.27 -13.64 12.95
C THR A 170 19.54 -14.14 12.26
N PRO A 171 20.72 -13.56 12.54
CA PRO A 171 22.00 -14.01 12.02
C PRO A 171 22.18 -15.51 12.16
N ASP A 172 22.61 -16.17 11.08
CA ASP A 172 23.02 -17.56 11.12
C ASP A 172 24.41 -17.65 11.77
N PRO A 173 24.56 -18.29 12.94
CA PRO A 173 25.85 -18.41 13.62
C PRO A 173 26.95 -19.08 12.79
N ALA A 174 26.59 -19.86 11.76
CA ALA A 174 27.54 -20.50 10.86
C ALA A 174 28.08 -19.54 9.78
N LEU A 175 27.38 -18.45 9.48
CA LEU A 175 27.68 -17.54 8.37
C LEU A 175 28.02 -16.10 8.83
N TRP A 176 27.70 -15.74 10.07
CA TRP A 176 27.97 -14.41 10.60
C TRP A 176 29.43 -14.26 11.07
N PRO A 177 30.07 -13.09 10.86
CA PRO A 177 31.40 -12.83 11.41
C PRO A 177 31.36 -12.94 12.93
N ARG A 178 32.28 -13.74 13.51
CA ARG A 178 32.51 -13.74 14.94
C ARG A 178 33.24 -12.46 15.30
N THR A 179 32.67 -11.64 16.18
CA THR A 179 33.41 -10.57 16.87
C THR A 179 34.50 -11.25 17.69
N SER A 180 35.75 -11.00 17.30
CA SER A 180 36.94 -11.46 18.04
C SER A 180 37.29 -10.51 19.18
#